data_AF-A0A846PSV6-F1
#
_entry.id   AF-A0A846PSV6-F1
#
_cell.length_a   1.000
_cell.length_b   1.000
_cell.length_c   1.000
_cell.angle_alpha   90.00
_cell.angle_beta   90.00
_cell.angle_gamma   90.00
#
_symmetry.space_group_name_H-M   'P 1'
#
loop_
_entity.id
_entity.type
_entity.pdbx_description
1 polymer ?
#
loop_
_entity_poly.entity_id
_entity_poly.type
_entity_poly.pdbx_seq_one_letter_code
_entity_poly.pdbx_strand_id
1 'polypeptide(L)'
;PLEKIVTVAVNGEVVELKESSANHVDWVNIMAYDMNWGTAEHSTFVDSADAIKSYESIGISKEKLTLGITFYGRDNSSNAIKYEEIVLLCSPLPSENYCNDYFFNGIDLVNQKTQYVLDNGYGGVMVWNLGQDTNDKTSLLSAINEVILNESGTGFVIDSDIPNVSETLWIDFASLVNLIK
;
A
#
# COMPACT_ATOMS: atom_id res chain seq x y z
N PRO A 1 18.16 21.60 -0.38
CA PRO A 1 18.25 21.80 1.09
C PRO A 1 18.47 20.45 1.75
N LEU A 2 19.58 20.29 2.48
CA LEU A 2 20.19 19.03 2.92
C LEU A 2 19.41 18.21 3.98
N GLU A 3 18.13 18.50 4.19
CA GLU A 3 17.29 17.87 5.24
C GLU A 3 15.85 17.62 4.80
N LYS A 4 15.54 17.72 3.49
CA LYS A 4 14.20 17.43 2.98
C LYS A 4 14.16 16.02 2.40
N ILE A 5 13.12 15.28 2.78
CA ILE A 5 12.77 14.01 2.19
C ILE A 5 12.27 14.25 0.76
N VAL A 6 12.77 13.46 -0.19
CA VAL A 6 12.38 13.46 -1.60
C VAL A 6 12.02 12.04 -1.99
N THR A 7 10.80 11.85 -2.46
CA THR A 7 10.26 10.54 -2.84
C THR A 7 9.66 10.63 -4.23
N VAL A 8 9.42 9.47 -4.84
CA VAL A 8 8.67 9.37 -6.09
C VAL A 8 7.60 8.29 -5.98
N ALA A 9 6.50 8.47 -6.69
CA ALA A 9 5.53 7.42 -6.95
C ALA A 9 5.71 6.97 -8.40
N VAL A 10 5.71 5.66 -8.63
CA VAL A 10 6.01 5.05 -9.94
C VAL A 10 4.96 4.00 -10.28
N ASN A 11 4.75 3.75 -11.57
CA ASN A 11 3.81 2.75 -12.06
C ASN A 11 4.11 1.32 -11.55
N GLY A 12 3.10 0.52 -11.22
CA GLY A 12 3.29 -0.87 -10.79
C GLY A 12 3.42 -1.91 -11.91
N GLU A 13 2.87 -1.63 -13.09
CA GLU A 13 2.82 -2.54 -14.24
C GLU A 13 4.05 -2.41 -15.16
N VAL A 14 4.65 -1.21 -15.22
CA VAL A 14 5.81 -0.90 -16.06
C VAL A 14 6.90 -0.21 -15.25
N VAL A 15 8.12 -0.75 -15.31
CA VAL A 15 9.30 -0.15 -14.69
C VAL A 15 9.74 1.10 -15.45
N GLU A 16 9.37 2.28 -14.95
CA GLU A 16 9.69 3.57 -15.56
C GLU A 16 10.86 4.33 -14.92
N LEU A 17 11.31 3.90 -13.73
CA LEU A 17 12.41 4.50 -12.99
C LEU A 17 13.70 3.70 -13.22
N LYS A 18 14.79 4.40 -13.57
CA LYS A 18 16.12 3.79 -13.66
C LYS A 18 16.75 3.66 -12.26
N GLU A 19 17.56 2.61 -12.05
CA GLU A 19 18.36 2.42 -10.84
C GLU A 19 19.14 3.69 -10.44
N SER A 20 19.84 4.31 -11.40
CA SER A 20 20.61 5.54 -11.14
C SER A 20 19.75 6.70 -10.63
N SER A 21 18.48 6.77 -11.04
CA SER A 21 17.54 7.79 -10.58
C SER A 21 17.06 7.53 -9.16
N ALA A 22 16.91 6.25 -8.77
CA ALA A 22 16.54 5.87 -7.41
C ALA A 22 17.60 6.26 -6.36
N ASN A 23 18.84 6.54 -6.77
CA ASN A 23 19.89 7.05 -5.89
C ASN A 23 19.68 8.50 -5.45
N HIS A 24 18.77 9.24 -6.09
CA HIS A 24 18.50 10.65 -5.80
C HIS A 24 17.22 10.88 -4.96
N VAL A 25 16.55 9.81 -4.56
CA VAL A 25 15.35 9.84 -3.72
C VAL A 25 15.57 8.97 -2.49
N ASP A 26 14.89 9.30 -1.39
CA ASP A 26 14.94 8.54 -0.15
C ASP A 26 14.26 7.17 -0.33
N TRP A 27 13.09 7.15 -0.99
CA TRP A 27 12.38 5.92 -1.36
C TRP A 27 11.50 6.10 -2.61
N VAL A 28 11.03 4.95 -3.12
CA VAL A 28 10.23 4.76 -4.33
C VAL A 28 8.93 4.06 -3.94
N ASN A 29 7.81 4.74 -4.15
CA ASN A 29 6.48 4.21 -3.89
C ASN A 29 5.90 3.57 -5.16
N ILE A 30 5.82 2.25 -5.18
CA ILE A 30 5.32 1.50 -6.33
C ILE A 30 3.80 1.47 -6.25
N MET A 31 3.13 2.12 -7.21
CA MET A 31 1.67 2.15 -7.32
C MET A 31 1.18 0.80 -7.86
N ALA A 32 1.22 -0.23 -7.01
CA ALA A 32 0.83 -1.61 -7.29
C ALA A 32 -0.70 -1.80 -7.28
N TYR A 33 -1.39 -0.89 -7.96
CA TYR A 33 -2.82 -0.82 -8.18
C TYR A 33 -3.08 -0.13 -9.53
N ASP A 34 -4.31 -0.21 -10.04
CA ASP A 34 -4.67 0.28 -11.39
C ASP A 34 -3.96 -0.46 -12.52
N MET A 35 -3.44 -1.64 -12.21
CA MET A 35 -2.90 -2.59 -13.17
C MET A 35 -4.05 -3.26 -13.92
N ASN A 36 -3.75 -3.96 -15.01
CA ASN A 36 -4.76 -4.68 -15.79
C ASN A 36 -5.94 -3.77 -16.20
N TRP A 37 -5.64 -2.56 -16.68
CA TRP A 37 -6.66 -1.55 -16.98
C TRP A 37 -7.79 -2.10 -17.86
N GLY A 38 -9.04 -1.84 -17.47
CA GLY A 38 -10.22 -2.42 -18.13
C GLY A 38 -10.65 -3.78 -17.57
N THR A 39 -10.10 -4.18 -16.43
CA THR A 39 -10.55 -5.33 -15.63
C THR A 39 -10.80 -4.90 -14.18
N ALA A 40 -11.62 -5.67 -13.46
CA ALA A 40 -11.83 -5.42 -12.04
C ALA A 40 -10.55 -5.65 -11.22
N GLU A 41 -9.78 -6.71 -11.50
CA GLU A 41 -8.60 -7.15 -10.75
C GLU A 41 -7.38 -6.22 -10.91
N HIS A 42 -7.50 -5.01 -10.39
CA HIS A 42 -6.52 -3.94 -10.55
C HIS A 42 -5.39 -3.96 -9.52
N SER A 43 -5.46 -4.80 -8.48
CA SER A 43 -4.48 -4.87 -7.39
C SER A 43 -4.48 -6.23 -6.69
N THR A 44 -4.21 -7.31 -7.43
CA THR A 44 -4.11 -8.66 -6.83
C THR A 44 -2.82 -8.82 -5.99
N PHE A 45 -2.73 -9.86 -5.15
CA PHE A 45 -1.48 -10.17 -4.44
C PHE A 45 -0.32 -10.43 -5.40
N VAL A 46 -0.56 -11.25 -6.44
CA VAL A 46 0.47 -11.67 -7.39
C VAL A 46 1.02 -10.47 -8.14
N ASP A 47 0.15 -9.64 -8.70
CA ASP A 47 0.57 -8.45 -9.43
C ASP A 47 1.31 -7.46 -8.53
N SER A 48 0.87 -7.30 -7.28
CA SER A 48 1.58 -6.46 -6.30
C SER A 48 2.98 -7.00 -5.96
N ALA A 49 3.12 -8.31 -5.77
CA ALA A 49 4.40 -8.93 -5.49
C ALA A 49 5.36 -8.84 -6.69
N ASP A 50 4.85 -9.00 -7.91
CA ASP A 50 5.63 -8.91 -9.14
C ASP A 50 6.03 -7.46 -9.46
N ALA A 51 5.15 -6.49 -9.18
CA ALA A 51 5.45 -5.06 -9.32
C ALA A 51 6.70 -4.65 -8.53
N ILE A 52 6.73 -4.94 -7.21
CA ILE A 52 7.88 -4.57 -6.37
C ILE A 52 9.15 -5.35 -6.72
N LYS A 53 9.03 -6.64 -7.07
CA LYS A 53 10.14 -7.45 -7.56
C LYS A 53 10.72 -6.91 -8.86
N SER A 54 9.91 -6.31 -9.73
CA SER A 54 10.39 -5.77 -11.00
C SER A 54 11.35 -4.59 -10.77
N TYR A 55 11.06 -3.72 -9.80
CA TYR A 55 11.98 -2.64 -9.40
C TYR A 55 13.22 -3.15 -8.65
N GLU A 56 13.08 -4.19 -7.83
CA GLU A 56 14.24 -4.87 -7.21
C GLU A 56 15.16 -5.46 -8.29
N SER A 57 14.59 -6.09 -9.32
CA SER A 57 15.33 -6.81 -10.38
C SER A 57 16.25 -5.92 -11.21
N ILE A 58 15.98 -4.61 -11.25
CA ILE A 58 16.82 -3.62 -11.93
C ILE A 58 17.89 -3.00 -11.02
N GLY A 59 18.02 -3.48 -9.78
CA GLY A 59 19.10 -3.09 -8.85
C GLY A 59 18.72 -2.06 -7.77
N ILE A 60 17.45 -1.64 -7.68
CA ILE A 60 17.03 -0.72 -6.62
C ILE A 60 17.01 -1.48 -5.29
N SER A 61 17.69 -0.93 -4.27
CA SER A 61 17.74 -1.52 -2.93
C SER A 61 16.34 -1.71 -2.35
N LYS A 62 16.07 -2.89 -1.77
CA LYS A 62 14.79 -3.23 -1.15
C LYS A 62 14.32 -2.23 -0.10
N GLU A 63 15.25 -1.71 0.70
CA GLU A 63 14.99 -0.72 1.74
C GLU A 63 14.42 0.61 1.18
N LYS A 64 14.62 0.88 -0.12
CA LYS A 64 14.04 2.03 -0.81
C LYS A 64 12.70 1.74 -1.46
N LEU A 65 12.28 0.48 -1.57
CA LEU A 65 11.07 0.10 -2.28
C LEU A 65 9.91 -0.03 -1.31
N THR A 66 8.82 0.69 -1.57
CA THR A 66 7.58 0.58 -0.81
C THR A 66 6.45 0.09 -1.70
N LEU A 67 5.62 -0.80 -1.17
CA LEU A 67 4.50 -1.39 -1.90
C LEU A 67 3.23 -0.56 -1.71
N GLY A 68 2.65 -0.07 -2.80
CA GLY A 68 1.37 0.63 -2.81
C GLY A 68 0.18 -0.30 -2.57
N ILE A 69 -0.68 0.06 -1.63
CA ILE A 69 -1.95 -0.60 -1.30
C ILE A 69 -3.08 0.39 -1.59
N THR A 70 -4.12 -0.10 -2.26
CA THR A 70 -5.31 0.67 -2.62
C THR A 70 -6.40 0.54 -1.55
N PHE A 71 -7.04 1.66 -1.20
CA PHE A 71 -8.23 1.72 -0.34
C PHE A 71 -9.51 1.99 -1.16
N TYR A 72 -9.54 1.52 -2.39
CA TYR A 72 -10.70 1.56 -3.27
C TYR A 72 -10.78 0.27 -4.08
N GLY A 73 -11.91 0.04 -4.72
CA GLY A 73 -12.09 -1.03 -5.69
C GLY A 73 -12.33 -0.52 -7.09
N ARG A 74 -12.22 -1.41 -8.07
CA ARG A 74 -12.59 -1.15 -9.47
C ARG A 74 -13.49 -2.24 -10.05
N ASP A 75 -14.40 -1.81 -10.92
CA ASP A 75 -15.18 -2.73 -11.76
C ASP A 75 -14.49 -3.00 -13.11
N ASN A 76 -15.09 -3.86 -13.93
CA ASN A 76 -14.59 -4.19 -15.27
C ASN A 76 -14.64 -3.01 -16.29
N SER A 77 -15.22 -1.87 -15.91
CA SER A 77 -15.19 -0.64 -16.71
C SER A 77 -14.19 0.39 -16.15
N SER A 78 -13.34 -0.03 -15.20
CA SER A 78 -12.42 0.82 -14.46
C SER A 78 -13.09 1.94 -13.64
N ASN A 79 -14.40 1.86 -13.36
CA ASN A 79 -15.02 2.78 -12.40
C ASN A 79 -14.47 2.48 -11.00
N ALA A 80 -14.18 3.52 -10.23
CA ALA A 80 -13.67 3.38 -8.87
C ALA A 80 -14.79 3.57 -7.84
N ILE A 81 -14.72 2.82 -6.75
CA ILE A 81 -15.58 2.97 -5.57
C ILE A 81 -14.70 2.94 -4.31
N LYS A 82 -14.98 3.81 -3.33
CA LYS A 82 -14.17 3.83 -2.11
C LYS A 82 -14.39 2.58 -1.27
N TYR A 83 -13.39 2.19 -0.49
CA TYR A 83 -13.55 1.06 0.43
C TYR A 83 -14.63 1.33 1.50
N GLU A 84 -14.74 2.54 2.04
CA GLU A 84 -15.83 2.92 2.96
C GLU A 84 -17.24 2.69 2.35
N GLU A 85 -17.39 2.94 1.05
CA GLU A 85 -18.65 2.74 0.32
C GLU A 85 -18.91 1.24 0.08
N ILE A 86 -17.88 0.46 -0.23
CA ILE A 86 -17.96 -1.01 -0.32
C ILE A 86 -18.43 -1.61 1.01
N VAL A 87 -17.85 -1.18 2.14
CA VAL A 87 -18.23 -1.67 3.47
C VAL A 87 -19.69 -1.35 3.77
N LEU A 88 -20.14 -0.13 3.44
CA LEU A 88 -21.54 0.27 3.62
C LEU A 88 -22.51 -0.54 2.74
N LEU A 89 -22.12 -0.82 1.50
CA LEU A 89 -22.98 -1.50 0.51
C LEU A 89 -23.07 -3.01 0.74
N CYS A 90 -21.96 -3.66 1.07
CA CYS A 90 -21.85 -5.11 1.08
C CYS A 90 -21.57 -5.73 2.45
N SER A 91 -21.04 -4.96 3.41
CA SER A 91 -20.56 -5.50 4.70
C SER A 91 -19.68 -6.75 4.52
N PRO A 92 -18.61 -6.67 3.70
CA PRO A 92 -17.85 -7.83 3.30
C PRO A 92 -17.16 -8.49 4.49
N LEU A 93 -16.95 -9.81 4.39
CA LEU A 93 -16.07 -10.53 5.29
C LEU A 93 -14.61 -10.11 5.05
N PRO A 94 -13.71 -10.23 6.06
CA PRO A 94 -12.29 -9.89 5.92
C PRO A 94 -11.57 -10.54 4.73
N SER A 95 -11.99 -11.74 4.35
CA SER A 95 -11.42 -12.54 3.26
C SER A 95 -11.99 -12.21 1.87
N GLU A 96 -13.04 -11.40 1.79
CA GLU A 96 -13.70 -11.05 0.54
C GLU A 96 -12.98 -9.90 -0.16
N ASN A 97 -12.87 -10.02 -1.48
CA ASN A 97 -12.22 -9.05 -2.35
C ASN A 97 -13.13 -8.63 -3.51
N TYR A 98 -14.42 -8.96 -3.46
CA TYR A 98 -15.41 -8.65 -4.48
C TYR A 98 -16.75 -8.22 -3.89
N CYS A 99 -17.34 -7.16 -4.44
CA CYS A 99 -18.67 -6.64 -4.08
C CYS A 99 -19.30 -5.99 -5.32
N ASN A 100 -20.43 -6.51 -5.81
CA ASN A 100 -21.16 -5.98 -6.98
C ASN A 100 -20.25 -5.62 -8.17
N ASP A 101 -19.47 -6.60 -8.66
CA ASP A 101 -18.48 -6.48 -9.74
C ASP A 101 -17.23 -5.64 -9.45
N TYR A 102 -17.17 -4.95 -8.32
CA TYR A 102 -15.94 -4.27 -7.88
C TYR A 102 -15.02 -5.27 -7.19
N PHE A 103 -13.81 -5.42 -7.72
CA PHE A 103 -12.71 -6.01 -6.98
C PHE A 103 -12.09 -4.95 -6.07
N PHE A 104 -11.79 -5.31 -4.82
CA PHE A 104 -11.14 -4.45 -3.84
C PHE A 104 -10.14 -5.25 -3.01
N ASN A 105 -9.33 -4.58 -2.21
CA ASN A 105 -8.45 -5.27 -1.25
C ASN A 105 -9.14 -5.37 0.11
N GLY A 106 -9.62 -6.57 0.45
CA GLY A 106 -10.13 -6.88 1.79
C GLY A 106 -9.03 -6.95 2.84
N ILE A 107 -9.42 -7.03 4.11
CA ILE A 107 -8.51 -7.03 5.27
C ILE A 107 -7.45 -8.12 5.15
N ASP A 108 -7.83 -9.35 4.79
CA ASP A 108 -6.88 -10.47 4.72
C ASP A 108 -5.86 -10.27 3.59
N LEU A 109 -6.27 -9.68 2.46
CA LEU A 109 -5.36 -9.38 1.35
C LEU A 109 -4.41 -8.22 1.71
N VAL A 110 -4.90 -7.18 2.40
CA VAL A 110 -4.07 -6.09 2.91
C VAL A 110 -3.05 -6.62 3.93
N ASN A 111 -3.46 -7.52 4.83
CA ASN A 111 -2.56 -8.18 5.77
C ASN A 111 -1.48 -8.99 5.03
N GLN A 112 -1.89 -9.78 4.03
CA GLN A 112 -0.99 -10.61 3.24
C GLN A 112 0.06 -9.76 2.51
N LYS A 113 -0.34 -8.64 1.89
CA LYS A 113 0.59 -7.72 1.22
C LYS A 113 1.55 -7.08 2.22
N THR A 114 1.05 -6.66 3.38
CA THR A 114 1.87 -6.03 4.43
C THR A 114 2.91 -7.02 4.98
N GLN A 115 2.50 -8.24 5.31
CA GLN A 115 3.41 -9.29 5.76
C GLN A 115 4.45 -9.63 4.70
N TYR A 116 4.06 -9.68 3.42
CA TYR A 116 5.00 -9.91 2.33
C TYR A 116 6.09 -8.84 2.25
N VAL A 117 5.76 -7.57 2.49
CA VAL A 117 6.74 -6.47 2.53
C VAL A 117 7.75 -6.68 3.65
N LEU A 118 7.28 -7.05 4.85
CA LEU A 118 8.12 -7.34 6.01
C LEU A 118 9.01 -8.55 5.79
N ASP A 119 8.43 -9.69 5.40
CA ASP A 119 9.13 -10.97 5.20
C ASP A 119 10.27 -10.87 4.18
N ASN A 120 10.16 -9.95 3.22
CA ASN A 120 11.13 -9.79 2.14
C ASN A 120 12.10 -8.62 2.35
N GLY A 121 12.00 -7.87 3.46
CA GLY A 121 12.89 -6.77 3.80
C GLY A 121 12.72 -5.53 2.92
N TYR A 122 11.52 -5.28 2.43
CA TYR A 122 11.20 -4.06 1.68
C TYR A 122 10.98 -2.87 2.64
N GLY A 123 11.15 -1.65 2.14
CA GLY A 123 11.19 -0.43 2.94
C GLY A 123 9.87 -0.04 3.61
N GLY A 124 8.73 -0.53 3.14
CA GLY A 124 7.44 -0.17 3.73
C GLY A 124 6.24 -0.35 2.80
N VAL A 125 5.11 0.20 3.24
CA VAL A 125 3.88 0.28 2.46
C VAL A 125 3.48 1.74 2.24
N MET A 126 2.82 2.01 1.11
CA MET A 126 2.20 3.28 0.79
C MET A 126 0.71 3.06 0.54
N VAL A 127 -0.14 4.00 0.93
CA VAL A 127 -1.61 3.87 0.81
C VAL A 127 -2.19 4.94 -0.11
N TRP A 128 -3.04 4.52 -1.05
CA TRP A 128 -3.87 5.40 -1.87
C TRP A 128 -5.38 5.10 -1.71
N ASN A 129 -6.17 5.96 -1.08
CA ASN A 129 -5.73 6.99 -0.13
C ASN A 129 -6.51 6.91 1.19
N LEU A 130 -6.00 7.59 2.22
CA LEU A 130 -6.56 7.52 3.57
C LEU A 130 -8.03 7.92 3.67
N GLY A 131 -8.47 8.89 2.86
CA GLY A 131 -9.84 9.38 2.84
C GLY A 131 -10.87 8.41 2.23
N GLN A 132 -10.46 7.18 1.92
CA GLN A 132 -11.31 6.12 1.40
C GLN A 132 -11.45 4.95 2.40
N ASP A 133 -10.75 4.98 3.53
CA ASP A 133 -10.84 3.97 4.58
C ASP A 133 -12.09 4.17 5.46
N THR A 134 -12.40 3.17 6.26
CA THR A 134 -13.35 3.27 7.37
C THR A 134 -12.67 3.72 8.67
N ASN A 135 -13.46 4.18 9.64
CA ASN A 135 -12.98 4.58 10.97
C ASN A 135 -13.37 3.58 12.08
N ASP A 136 -13.69 2.33 11.71
CA ASP A 136 -14.09 1.28 12.63
C ASP A 136 -13.23 0.01 12.48
N LYS A 137 -13.68 -1.13 13.03
CA LYS A 137 -12.97 -2.41 12.97
C LYS A 137 -12.70 -2.94 11.56
N THR A 138 -13.29 -2.34 10.53
CA THR A 138 -13.09 -2.71 9.14
C THR A 138 -11.95 -1.93 8.47
N SER A 139 -11.30 -1.00 9.20
CA SER A 139 -10.24 -0.13 8.69
C SER A 139 -9.05 -0.92 8.14
N LEU A 140 -8.69 -0.65 6.89
CA LEU A 140 -7.53 -1.22 6.23
C LEU A 140 -6.23 -0.63 6.79
N LEU A 141 -6.23 0.63 7.21
CA LEU A 141 -5.07 1.23 7.89
C LEU A 141 -4.79 0.55 9.23
N SER A 142 -5.85 0.24 9.98
CA SER A 142 -5.74 -0.50 11.25
C SER A 142 -5.21 -1.91 11.02
N ALA A 143 -5.64 -2.58 9.94
CA ALA A 143 -5.14 -3.90 9.54
C ALA A 143 -3.62 -3.87 9.25
N ILE A 144 -3.15 -2.87 8.49
CA ILE A 144 -1.72 -2.64 8.24
C ILE A 144 -0.96 -2.47 9.58
N ASN A 145 -1.48 -1.64 10.48
CA ASN A 145 -0.83 -1.37 11.77
C ASN A 145 -0.75 -2.63 12.64
N GLU A 146 -1.79 -3.46 12.64
CA GLU A 146 -1.81 -4.71 13.42
C GLU A 146 -0.73 -5.69 12.94
N VAL A 147 -0.53 -5.83 11.63
CA VAL A 147 0.56 -6.68 11.10
C VAL A 147 1.92 -6.16 11.55
N ILE A 148 2.16 -4.84 11.45
CA ILE A 148 3.42 -4.23 11.87
C ILE A 148 3.64 -4.43 13.37
N LEU A 149 2.62 -4.16 14.19
CA LEU A 149 2.64 -4.37 15.65
C LEU A 149 3.03 -5.79 16.02
N ASN A 150 2.49 -6.78 15.31
CA ASN A 150 2.73 -8.19 15.60
C ASN A 150 4.16 -8.62 15.24
N GLU A 151 4.77 -8.03 14.21
CA GLU A 151 6.14 -8.36 13.79
C GLU A 151 7.22 -7.60 14.57
N SER A 152 7.03 -6.30 14.80
CA SER A 152 8.04 -5.43 15.43
C SER A 152 7.83 -5.25 16.93
N GLY A 153 6.64 -5.51 17.49
CA GLY A 153 6.30 -5.15 18.87
C GLY A 153 6.06 -3.65 19.10
N THR A 154 6.17 -2.83 18.05
CA THR A 154 5.86 -1.38 18.07
C THR A 154 5.06 -1.01 16.82
N GLY A 155 3.86 -0.45 17.03
CA GLY A 155 3.01 0.04 15.94
C GLY A 155 3.26 1.49 15.67
N PHE A 156 2.67 2.00 14.58
CA PHE A 156 2.57 3.44 14.42
C PHE A 156 1.35 3.97 15.17
N VAL A 157 1.50 5.16 15.78
CA VAL A 157 0.36 5.89 16.34
C VAL A 157 -0.34 6.56 15.17
N ILE A 158 -1.59 6.15 14.91
CA ILE A 158 -2.48 6.88 14.02
C ILE A 158 -2.81 8.19 14.74
N ASP A 159 -2.11 9.28 14.39
CA ASP A 159 -2.45 10.59 14.91
C ASP A 159 -3.79 11.04 14.29
N SER A 160 -4.86 10.85 15.05
CA SER A 160 -6.22 11.28 14.68
C SER A 160 -6.37 12.81 14.60
N ASP A 161 -5.36 13.58 15.04
CA ASP A 161 -5.38 15.04 15.08
C ASP A 161 -4.75 15.70 13.84
N ILE A 162 -4.35 14.94 12.79
CA ILE A 162 -3.98 15.55 11.50
C ILE A 162 -5.26 15.97 10.76
N PRO A 163 -5.62 17.27 10.74
CA PRO A 163 -6.85 17.73 10.11
C PRO A 163 -6.64 17.72 8.60
N ASN A 164 -7.53 17.06 7.85
CA ASN A 164 -7.51 16.93 6.39
C ASN A 164 -6.38 16.08 5.78
N VAL A 165 -6.29 14.78 6.12
CA VAL A 165 -5.50 13.85 5.27
C VAL A 165 -6.35 13.41 4.07
N SER A 166 -6.50 14.33 3.11
CA SER A 166 -6.89 13.98 1.72
C SER A 166 -5.69 13.50 0.89
N GLU A 167 -4.59 13.13 1.55
CA GLU A 167 -3.28 12.90 0.96
C GLU A 167 -2.78 11.47 1.21
N THR A 168 -1.93 11.00 0.30
CA THR A 168 -1.21 9.72 0.36
C THR A 168 -0.47 9.56 1.69
N LEU A 169 -0.59 8.40 2.33
CA LEU A 169 0.22 8.05 3.50
C LEU A 169 1.33 7.08 3.12
N TRP A 170 2.53 7.35 3.62
CA TRP A 170 3.65 6.43 3.59
C TRP A 170 3.95 5.92 4.99
N ILE A 171 4.22 4.62 5.11
CA ILE A 171 4.59 3.96 6.36
C ILE A 171 5.97 3.33 6.14
N ASP A 172 6.97 3.89 6.81
CA ASP A 172 8.36 3.40 6.84
C ASP A 172 8.53 2.23 7.80
N PHE A 173 9.18 1.15 7.38
CA PHE A 173 9.58 0.10 8.33
C PHE A 173 10.95 0.34 8.95
N ALA A 174 11.87 1.04 8.27
CA ALA A 174 13.21 1.32 8.80
C ALA A 174 13.18 2.26 10.02
N SER A 175 12.27 3.23 10.02
CA SER A 175 12.05 4.13 11.16
C SER A 175 11.37 3.45 12.37
N LEU A 176 10.63 2.37 12.15
CA LEU A 176 10.01 1.57 13.23
C LEU A 176 11.00 0.59 13.88
N VAL A 177 11.92 0.00 13.10
CA VAL A 177 12.92 -0.96 13.60
C VAL A 177 14.04 -0.28 14.41
N ASN A 178 14.33 1.01 14.16
CA ASN A 178 15.32 1.77 14.94
C ASN A 178 14.89 2.12 16.39
N LEU A 179 13.70 1.67 16.83
CA LEU A 179 13.33 1.66 18.25
C LEU A 179 13.74 0.38 19.00
N ILE A 180 14.41 -0.58 18.34
CA ILE A 180 14.75 -1.91 18.90
C ILE A 180 16.25 -2.22 18.76
N LYS A 181 17.11 -1.19 18.84
CA LYS A 181 18.54 -1.38 19.14
C LYS A 181 19.00 -0.47 20.26
#